data_AF-A0AA35TUY2-F1
#
_entry.id   AF-A0AA35TUY2-F1
#
_cell.length_a   1.000
_cell.length_b   1.000
_cell.length_c   1.000
_cell.angle_alpha   90.00
_cell.angle_beta   90.00
_cell.angle_gamma   90.00
#
_symmetry.space_group_name_H-M   'P 1'
#
loop_
_entity.id
_entity.type
_entity.pdbx_description
1 polymer ?
#
loop_
_entity_poly.entity_id
_entity_poly.type
_entity_poly.pdbx_seq_one_letter_code
_entity_poly.pdbx_strand_id
1 'polypeptide(L)'
;LIHECLINLNYSQYRCVSAASRDQLSEVAYKRATHAVSEIDRSIRSRTILKQGKYREFGQLMTLSHYSLRDNYEVTVEELDEIVELTLRGHEGQTVYGSHLSGGGFGGCIVTLLHRDAVETVKTTISENYRSRHGKKATFVVCYPSDGAGVIDSNSILLRTPEN
;
A
#
# COMPACT_ATOMS: atom_id res chain seq x y z
N LEU A 1 -2.91 16.92 16.82
CA LEU A 1 -2.24 16.00 15.88
C LEU A 1 -1.03 16.66 15.20
N ILE A 2 -1.08 17.18 13.96
CA ILE A 2 0.14 17.71 13.29
C ILE A 2 0.77 18.86 14.10
N HIS A 3 -0.05 19.79 14.58
CA HIS A 3 0.41 20.91 15.44
C HIS A 3 1.00 20.44 16.78
N GLU A 4 0.50 19.35 17.34
CA GLU A 4 1.00 18.77 18.60
C GLU A 4 2.36 18.11 18.40
N CYS A 5 2.54 17.38 17.29
CA CYS A 5 3.85 16.84 16.93
C CYS A 5 4.86 17.98 16.67
N LEU A 6 4.45 19.07 16.02
CA LEU A 6 5.29 20.24 15.71
C LEU A 6 5.74 21.04 16.93
N ILE A 7 4.94 21.06 17.99
CA ILE A 7 5.31 21.73 19.24
C ILE A 7 6.21 20.83 20.09
N ASN A 8 5.88 19.54 20.18
CA ASN A 8 6.49 18.66 21.17
C ASN A 8 7.70 17.86 20.65
N LEU A 9 7.90 17.77 19.33
CA LEU A 9 9.04 17.08 18.73
C LEU A 9 9.99 18.07 18.05
N ASN A 10 11.29 17.91 18.28
CA ASN A 10 12.31 18.63 17.54
C ASN A 10 12.65 17.95 16.19
N TYR A 11 13.33 18.67 15.29
CA TYR A 11 13.67 18.20 13.93
C TYR A 11 14.40 16.84 13.89
N SER A 12 15.25 16.53 14.89
CA SER A 12 15.90 15.22 14.99
C SER A 12 14.94 14.09 15.39
N GLN A 13 13.95 14.36 16.24
CA GLN A 13 12.92 13.39 16.64
C GLN A 13 11.92 13.10 15.50
N TYR A 14 11.77 13.99 14.51
CA TYR A 14 11.00 13.70 13.29
C TYR A 14 11.56 12.55 12.47
N ARG A 15 12.84 12.20 12.64
CA ARG A 15 13.45 11.05 11.98
C ARG A 15 13.34 9.78 12.81
N CYS A 16 12.94 9.87 14.07
CA CYS A 16 12.85 8.75 15.00
C CYS A 16 11.80 9.05 16.08
N VAL A 17 10.60 8.48 15.91
CA VAL A 17 9.63 8.39 17.02
C VAL A 17 10.11 7.27 17.92
N SER A 18 10.66 7.63 19.08
CA SER A 18 11.19 6.68 20.06
C SER A 18 10.24 6.54 21.24
N ALA A 19 10.49 5.55 22.11
CA ALA A 19 9.76 5.42 23.37
C ALA A 19 9.79 6.70 24.22
N ALA A 20 10.88 7.48 24.16
CA ALA A 20 10.99 8.77 24.86
C ALA A 20 10.06 9.86 24.31
N SER A 21 9.59 9.73 23.07
CA SER A 21 8.58 10.61 22.49
C SER A 21 7.16 10.27 22.94
N ARG A 22 6.93 9.09 23.53
CA ARG A 22 5.61 8.63 23.96
C ARG A 22 5.06 9.46 25.12
N ASP A 23 5.93 9.87 26.04
CA ASP A 23 5.52 10.66 27.21
C ASP A 23 5.24 12.15 26.86
N GLN A 24 5.57 12.57 25.63
CA GLN A 24 5.42 13.95 25.14
C GLN A 24 4.22 14.13 24.20
N LEU A 25 3.52 13.04 23.87
CA LEU A 25 2.44 13.02 22.89
C LEU A 25 1.22 12.31 23.45
N SER A 26 0.03 12.73 23.03
CA SER A 26 -1.16 11.89 23.19
C SER A 26 -0.99 10.55 22.45
N GLU A 27 -1.72 9.52 22.87
CA GLU A 27 -1.65 8.20 22.23
C GLU A 27 -1.93 8.28 20.72
N VAL A 28 -2.94 9.06 20.33
CA VAL A 28 -3.30 9.25 18.92
C VAL A 28 -2.16 9.93 18.18
N ALA A 29 -1.61 11.03 18.71
CA ALA A 29 -0.49 11.73 18.06
C ALA A 29 0.74 10.82 17.93
N TYR A 30 1.04 10.02 18.96
CA TYR A 30 2.13 9.05 18.94
C TYR A 30 1.94 7.99 17.83
N LYS A 31 0.74 7.40 17.71
CA LYS A 31 0.42 6.43 16.64
C LYS A 31 0.59 7.05 15.25
N ARG A 32 0.04 8.25 15.02
CA ARG A 32 0.14 8.96 13.72
C ARG A 32 1.58 9.33 13.37
N ALA A 33 2.35 9.81 14.35
CA ALA A 33 3.77 10.10 14.17
C ALA A 33 4.57 8.82 13.86
N THR A 34 4.28 7.72 14.56
CA THR A 34 4.91 6.41 14.32
C THR A 34 4.67 5.93 12.89
N HIS A 35 3.42 6.02 12.39
CA HIS A 35 3.13 5.72 11.00
C HIS A 35 3.96 6.61 10.05
N ALA A 36 3.89 7.94 10.20
CA ALA A 36 4.55 8.86 9.30
C ALA A 36 6.07 8.62 9.19
N VAL A 37 6.75 8.43 10.32
CA VAL A 37 8.20 8.18 10.34
C VAL A 37 8.54 6.80 9.78
N SER A 38 7.80 5.77 10.17
CA SER A 38 8.05 4.41 9.66
C SER A 38 7.77 4.29 8.16
N GLU A 39 6.81 5.05 7.63
CA GLU A 39 6.45 5.03 6.21
C GLU A 39 7.50 5.73 5.34
N ILE A 40 8.13 6.79 5.86
CA ILE A 40 9.28 7.44 5.21
C ILE A 40 10.47 6.47 5.13
N ASP A 41 10.83 5.80 6.23
CA ASP A 41 11.90 4.80 6.25
C ASP A 41 11.60 3.65 5.27
N ARG A 42 10.37 3.14 5.33
CA ARG A 42 9.88 2.08 4.44
C ARG A 42 9.98 2.48 2.98
N SER A 43 9.62 3.71 2.62
CA SER A 43 9.74 4.21 1.24
C SER A 43 11.19 4.24 0.76
N ILE A 44 12.12 4.67 1.61
CA ILE A 44 13.55 4.69 1.30
C ILE A 44 14.08 3.26 1.10
N ARG A 45 13.70 2.33 1.97
CA ARG A 45 14.08 0.91 1.89
C ARG A 45 13.50 0.23 0.66
N SER A 46 12.22 0.46 0.37
CA SER A 46 11.53 -0.03 -0.82
C SER A 46 12.30 0.33 -2.08
N ARG A 47 12.70 1.59 -2.25
CA ARG A 47 13.51 2.02 -3.39
C ARG A 47 14.77 1.18 -3.59
N THR A 48 15.51 0.91 -2.52
CA THR A 48 16.75 0.11 -2.58
C THR A 48 16.46 -1.34 -2.95
N ILE A 49 15.41 -1.93 -2.36
CA ILE A 49 15.00 -3.32 -2.60
C ILE A 49 14.48 -3.53 -4.03
N LEU A 50 13.64 -2.61 -4.54
CA LEU A 50 13.17 -2.68 -5.93
C LEU A 50 14.32 -2.62 -6.93
N LYS A 51 15.30 -1.74 -6.71
CA LYS A 51 16.49 -1.64 -7.58
C LYS A 51 17.30 -2.94 -7.65
N GLN A 52 17.19 -3.79 -6.62
CA GLN A 52 17.86 -5.08 -6.56
C GLN A 52 16.99 -6.23 -7.12
N GLY A 53 15.79 -5.95 -7.64
CA GLY A 53 14.88 -6.98 -8.17
C GLY A 53 14.27 -7.87 -7.09
N LYS A 54 14.32 -7.47 -5.81
CA LYS A 54 13.88 -8.27 -4.67
C LYS A 54 12.38 -8.09 -4.40
N TYR A 55 11.53 -8.54 -5.33
CA TYR A 55 10.08 -8.30 -5.29
C TYR A 55 9.39 -8.86 -4.05
N ARG A 56 9.84 -10.01 -3.54
CA ARG A 56 9.30 -10.59 -2.31
C ARG A 56 9.54 -9.70 -1.08
N GLU A 57 10.77 -9.22 -0.91
CA GLU A 57 11.11 -8.30 0.18
C GLU A 57 10.36 -6.97 0.04
N PHE A 58 10.19 -6.47 -1.19
CA PHE A 58 9.42 -5.25 -1.42
C PHE A 58 7.93 -5.45 -1.10
N GLY A 59 7.33 -6.56 -1.53
CA GLY A 59 5.94 -6.88 -1.23
C GLY A 59 5.68 -7.01 0.29
N GLN A 60 6.62 -7.57 1.05
CA GLN A 60 6.56 -7.55 2.52
C GLN A 60 6.51 -6.12 3.07
N LEU A 61 7.28 -5.18 2.50
CA LEU A 61 7.19 -3.78 2.89
C LEU A 61 5.81 -3.19 2.54
N MET A 62 5.23 -3.49 1.38
CA MET A 62 3.86 -3.05 1.04
C MET A 62 2.85 -3.54 2.10
N THR A 63 2.86 -4.83 2.44
CA THR A 63 1.94 -5.37 3.45
C THR A 63 2.15 -4.73 4.83
N LEU A 64 3.40 -4.47 5.23
CA LEU A 64 3.67 -3.76 6.48
C LEU A 64 3.22 -2.29 6.45
N SER A 65 3.23 -1.63 5.28
CA SER A 65 2.62 -0.30 5.09
C SER A 65 1.12 -0.35 5.37
N HIS A 66 0.40 -1.34 4.82
CA HIS A 66 -1.02 -1.54 5.07
C HIS A 66 -1.35 -1.72 6.55
N TYR A 67 -0.62 -2.59 7.26
CA TYR A 67 -0.84 -2.78 8.69
C TYR A 67 -0.55 -1.51 9.48
N SER A 68 0.44 -0.71 9.09
CA SER A 68 0.63 0.59 9.71
C SER A 68 -0.50 1.57 9.39
N LEU A 69 -1.08 1.54 8.18
CA LEU A 69 -2.23 2.37 7.81
C LEU A 69 -3.48 1.98 8.61
N ARG A 70 -3.66 0.69 8.91
CA ARG A 70 -4.75 0.17 9.75
C ARG A 70 -4.53 0.49 11.23
N ASP A 71 -3.38 0.08 11.79
CA ASP A 71 -3.18 0.04 13.24
C ASP A 71 -2.63 1.36 13.81
N ASN A 72 -1.76 2.06 13.07
CA ASN A 72 -1.13 3.30 13.52
C ASN A 72 -1.77 4.55 12.92
N TYR A 73 -2.26 4.48 11.68
CA TYR A 73 -2.90 5.62 11.01
C TYR A 73 -4.43 5.57 11.07
N GLU A 74 -5.02 4.38 11.24
CA GLU A 74 -6.46 4.14 11.35
C GLU A 74 -7.26 4.76 10.20
N VAL A 75 -6.80 4.54 8.97
CA VAL A 75 -7.42 5.04 7.74
C VAL A 75 -7.94 3.92 6.83
N THR A 76 -7.89 2.66 7.25
CA THR A 76 -8.47 1.57 6.48
C THR A 76 -9.94 1.35 6.84
N VAL A 77 -10.61 0.48 6.09
CA VAL A 77 -11.96 -0.01 6.39
C VAL A 77 -11.95 -1.52 6.27
N GLU A 78 -12.88 -2.19 6.93
CA GLU A 78 -12.97 -3.66 6.95
C GLU A 78 -12.97 -4.27 5.55
N GLU A 79 -13.65 -3.63 4.58
CA GLU A 79 -13.67 -4.08 3.20
C GLU A 79 -12.28 -4.16 2.57
N LEU A 80 -11.41 -3.18 2.83
CA LEU A 80 -10.07 -3.15 2.26
C LEU A 80 -9.15 -4.15 2.97
N ASP A 81 -9.24 -4.21 4.30
CA ASP A 81 -8.43 -5.12 5.11
C ASP A 81 -8.73 -6.57 4.72
N GLU A 82 -10.00 -6.90 4.48
CA GLU A 82 -10.39 -8.22 4.00
C GLU A 82 -9.81 -8.52 2.61
N ILE A 83 -9.89 -7.59 1.66
CA ILE A 83 -9.34 -7.82 0.32
C ILE A 83 -7.82 -8.03 0.39
N VAL A 84 -7.09 -7.29 1.24
CA VAL A 84 -5.66 -7.52 1.47
C VAL A 84 -5.43 -8.92 2.03
N GLU A 85 -6.17 -9.32 3.07
CA GLU A 85 -6.02 -10.65 3.67
C GLU A 85 -6.35 -11.79 2.69
N LEU A 86 -7.43 -11.68 1.90
CA LEU A 86 -7.78 -12.64 0.85
C LEU A 86 -6.68 -12.77 -0.19
N THR A 87 -6.12 -11.63 -0.61
CA THR A 87 -5.01 -11.56 -1.55
C THR A 87 -3.75 -12.25 -1.03
N LEU A 88 -3.47 -12.15 0.28
CA LEU A 88 -2.26 -12.74 0.88
C LEU A 88 -2.44 -14.22 1.23
N ARG A 89 -3.63 -14.65 1.67
CA ARG A 89 -3.91 -16.02 2.12
C ARG A 89 -4.13 -17.00 0.99
N GLY A 90 -4.75 -16.56 -0.12
CA GLY A 90 -5.12 -17.44 -1.24
C GLY A 90 -3.95 -18.00 -2.05
N HIS A 91 -2.74 -17.52 -1.81
CA HIS A 91 -1.59 -17.75 -2.67
C HIS A 91 -0.34 -17.89 -1.81
N GLU A 92 -0.05 -19.11 -1.34
CA GLU A 92 1.09 -19.44 -0.47
C GLU A 92 2.43 -18.91 -1.02
N GLY A 93 2.70 -17.64 -0.75
CA GLY A 93 3.93 -16.90 -0.95
C GLY A 93 4.44 -16.75 -2.39
N GLN A 94 4.25 -17.69 -3.31
CA GLN A 94 5.09 -17.75 -4.51
C GLN A 94 4.70 -16.75 -5.59
N THR A 95 3.42 -16.43 -5.71
CA THR A 95 2.90 -15.63 -6.82
C THR A 95 2.28 -14.30 -6.39
N VAL A 96 2.00 -14.09 -5.10
CA VAL A 96 1.64 -12.78 -4.55
C VAL A 96 2.74 -12.31 -3.62
N TYR A 97 3.29 -11.14 -3.89
CA TYR A 97 4.43 -10.60 -3.14
C TYR A 97 3.97 -9.72 -1.99
N GLY A 98 2.90 -8.93 -2.18
CA GLY A 98 2.38 -8.02 -1.16
C GLY A 98 1.18 -7.23 -1.65
N SER A 99 0.42 -6.66 -0.72
CA SER A 99 -0.76 -5.86 -1.02
C SER A 99 -0.97 -4.79 0.04
N HIS A 100 -1.44 -3.61 -0.37
CA HIS A 100 -1.77 -2.52 0.55
C HIS A 100 -2.84 -1.57 0.02
N LEU A 101 -3.42 -0.79 0.93
CA LEU A 101 -4.25 0.37 0.61
C LEU A 101 -3.44 1.36 -0.25
N SER A 102 -4.08 1.92 -1.28
CA SER A 102 -3.53 3.02 -2.08
C SER A 102 -4.47 4.23 -2.05
N GLY A 103 -3.90 5.42 -1.89
CA GLY A 103 -4.64 6.68 -1.78
C GLY A 103 -4.90 7.11 -0.34
N GLY A 104 -5.94 7.92 -0.13
CA GLY A 104 -6.22 8.56 1.17
C GLY A 104 -6.83 7.66 2.25
N GLY A 105 -7.29 6.47 1.88
CA GLY A 105 -8.01 5.56 2.79
C GLY A 105 -9.51 5.84 2.89
N PHE A 106 -10.14 5.26 3.92
CA PHE A 106 -11.58 5.29 4.20
C PHE A 106 -12.43 4.68 3.07
N GLY A 107 -11.86 3.71 2.36
CA GLY A 107 -12.40 3.10 1.15
C GLY A 107 -11.46 3.28 -0.05
N GLY A 108 -11.96 3.05 -1.25
CA GLY A 108 -11.20 3.18 -2.49
C GLY A 108 -10.60 1.86 -2.96
N CYS A 109 -9.28 1.81 -3.14
CA CYS A 109 -8.61 0.70 -3.80
C CYS A 109 -7.39 0.19 -3.03
N ILE A 110 -7.04 -1.06 -3.29
CA ILE A 110 -5.75 -1.64 -2.91
C ILE A 110 -4.88 -1.81 -4.15
N VAL A 111 -3.56 -1.86 -3.94
CA VAL A 111 -2.58 -2.24 -4.95
C VAL A 111 -1.89 -3.51 -4.50
N THR A 112 -1.85 -4.50 -5.38
CA THR A 112 -1.22 -5.80 -5.15
C THR A 112 -0.08 -6.01 -6.12
N LEU A 113 1.09 -6.35 -5.59
CA LEU A 113 2.22 -6.83 -6.37
C LEU A 113 2.18 -8.36 -6.45
N LEU A 114 2.09 -8.90 -7.66
CA LEU A 114 1.97 -10.33 -7.92
C LEU A 114 2.65 -10.72 -9.24
N HIS A 115 2.89 -12.02 -9.42
CA HIS A 115 3.26 -12.63 -10.69
C HIS A 115 2.04 -12.68 -11.62
N ARG A 116 2.24 -12.47 -12.92
CA ARG A 116 1.15 -12.42 -13.92
C ARG A 116 0.21 -13.63 -13.83
N ASP A 117 0.76 -14.82 -13.60
CA ASP A 117 -0.01 -16.07 -13.53
C ASP A 117 -0.98 -16.12 -12.33
N ALA A 118 -0.78 -15.27 -11.31
CA ALA A 118 -1.66 -15.19 -10.15
C ALA A 118 -2.93 -14.36 -10.41
N VAL A 119 -2.98 -13.55 -11.47
CA VAL A 119 -3.99 -12.51 -11.68
C VAL A 119 -5.41 -13.10 -11.62
N GLU A 120 -5.70 -14.13 -12.41
CA GLU A 120 -7.06 -14.67 -12.48
C GLU A 120 -7.46 -15.43 -11.21
N THR A 121 -6.52 -16.12 -10.57
CA THR A 121 -6.78 -16.79 -9.28
C THR A 121 -7.11 -15.77 -8.20
N VAL A 122 -6.30 -14.70 -8.05
CA VAL A 122 -6.53 -13.62 -7.07
C VAL A 122 -7.90 -12.96 -7.30
N LYS A 123 -8.23 -12.62 -8.56
CA LYS A 123 -9.53 -12.02 -8.91
C LYS A 123 -10.70 -12.92 -8.53
N THR A 124 -10.58 -14.22 -8.76
CA THR A 124 -11.61 -15.21 -8.44
C THR A 124 -11.79 -15.31 -6.93
N THR A 125 -10.70 -15.52 -6.18
CA THR A 125 -10.71 -15.60 -4.71
C THR A 125 -11.34 -14.37 -4.08
N ILE A 126 -10.97 -13.16 -4.52
CA ILE A 126 -11.57 -11.92 -4.01
C ILE A 126 -13.05 -11.84 -4.37
N SER A 127 -13.43 -12.14 -5.62
CA SER A 127 -14.81 -11.99 -6.09
C SER A 127 -15.79 -12.90 -5.33
N GLU A 128 -15.40 -14.15 -5.06
CA GLU A 128 -16.22 -15.13 -4.35
C GLU A 128 -16.42 -14.74 -2.88
N ASN A 129 -15.34 -14.36 -2.20
CA ASN A 129 -15.37 -14.07 -0.77
C ASN A 129 -15.97 -12.68 -0.48
N TYR A 130 -15.53 -11.65 -1.22
CA TYR A 130 -15.98 -10.27 -0.98
C TYR A 130 -17.49 -10.09 -1.20
N ARG A 131 -18.03 -10.69 -2.28
CA ARG A 131 -19.47 -10.61 -2.56
C ARG A 131 -20.31 -11.29 -1.48
N SER A 132 -19.83 -12.42 -0.96
CA SER A 132 -20.55 -13.18 0.07
C SER A 132 -20.72 -12.40 1.38
N ARG A 133 -19.74 -11.57 1.73
CA ARG A 133 -19.72 -10.82 3.00
C ARG A 133 -20.28 -9.40 2.89
N HIS A 134 -19.95 -8.70 1.81
CA HIS A 134 -20.27 -7.27 1.67
C HIS A 134 -21.43 -6.99 0.72
N GLY A 135 -21.94 -8.01 0.00
CA GLY A 135 -23.01 -7.87 -0.99
C GLY A 135 -22.63 -7.03 -2.23
N LYS A 136 -21.38 -6.56 -2.31
CA LYS A 136 -20.83 -5.72 -3.38
C LYS A 136 -19.91 -6.54 -4.29
N LYS A 137 -19.76 -6.10 -5.54
CA LYS A 137 -18.80 -6.70 -6.49
C LYS A 137 -17.50 -5.89 -6.48
N ALA A 138 -16.37 -6.58 -6.31
CA ALA A 138 -15.05 -5.97 -6.49
C ALA A 138 -14.75 -5.71 -7.98
N THR A 139 -14.07 -4.61 -8.27
CA THR A 139 -13.56 -4.27 -9.60
C THR A 139 -12.05 -4.40 -9.62
N PHE A 140 -11.49 -4.79 -10.77
CA PHE A 140 -10.08 -5.08 -10.93
C PHE A 140 -9.53 -4.37 -12.15
N VAL A 141 -8.35 -3.77 -12.00
CA VAL A 141 -7.58 -3.18 -13.09
C VAL A 141 -6.18 -3.77 -13.04
N VAL A 142 -5.79 -4.48 -14.10
CA VAL A 142 -4.41 -4.94 -14.26
C VAL A 142 -3.63 -3.80 -14.90
N CYS A 143 -2.67 -3.25 -14.18
CA CYS A 143 -1.89 -2.09 -14.60
C CYS A 143 -0.40 -2.40 -14.66
N TYR A 144 0.30 -1.62 -15.48
CA TYR A 144 1.76 -1.64 -15.62
C TYR A 144 2.30 -0.21 -15.44
N PRO A 145 3.51 -0.04 -14.89
CA PRO A 145 4.17 1.27 -14.89
C PRO A 145 4.20 1.85 -16.29
N SER A 146 3.77 3.10 -16.44
CA SER A 146 3.61 3.78 -17.73
C SER A 146 4.11 5.22 -17.63
N ASP A 147 4.32 5.85 -18.79
CA ASP A 147 4.69 7.27 -18.85
C ASP A 147 3.61 8.17 -18.22
N GLY A 148 4.04 9.33 -17.73
CA GLY A 148 3.14 10.40 -17.28
C GLY A 148 2.46 11.14 -18.43
N ALA A 149 1.62 12.12 -18.10
CA ALA A 149 0.98 12.98 -19.10
C ALA A 149 2.02 13.73 -19.94
N GLY A 150 1.82 13.74 -21.26
CA GLY A 150 2.71 14.40 -22.22
C GLY A 150 1.98 14.74 -23.51
N VAL A 151 2.60 15.58 -24.34
CA VAL A 151 2.05 15.89 -25.67
C VAL A 151 2.19 14.64 -26.54
N ILE A 152 1.07 14.19 -27.10
CA ILE A 152 1.04 13.07 -28.03
C ILE A 152 1.04 13.65 -29.43
N ASP A 153 2.07 13.34 -30.22
CA ASP A 153 2.03 13.63 -31.65
C ASP A 153 1.03 12.66 -32.31
N SER A 154 0.25 13.16 -33.27
CA SER A 154 -0.78 12.41 -34.00
C SER A 154 -0.28 11.06 -34.53
N ASN A 155 1.00 10.99 -34.93
CA ASN A 155 1.65 9.78 -35.43
C ASN A 155 2.06 8.77 -34.34
N SER A 156 2.16 9.20 -33.08
CA SER A 156 2.57 8.36 -31.94
C SER A 156 1.41 7.59 -31.29
N ILE A 157 0.16 7.94 -31.59
CA ILE A 157 -1.05 7.26 -31.10
C ILE A 157 -1.15 5.82 -31.64
N LEU A 158 -0.68 5.58 -32.86
CA LEU A 158 -0.81 4.28 -33.54
C LEU A 158 0.17 3.21 -33.03
N LEU A 159 1.17 3.58 -32.22
CA LEU A 159 2.23 2.66 -31.77
C LEU A 159 2.07 2.14 -30.33
N ARG A 160 1.10 2.65 -29.58
CA ARG A 160 0.88 2.25 -28.17
C ARG A 160 -0.42 1.44 -28.04
N THR A 161 -0.39 0.18 -28.48
CA THR A 161 -1.40 -0.82 -28.08
C THR A 161 -0.91 -1.57 -26.84
N PRO A 162 -1.80 -2.16 -26.01
CA PRO A 162 -1.44 -2.83 -24.76
C PRO A 162 -0.50 -4.05 -24.90
N GLU A 163 -0.13 -4.39 -26.13
CA GLU A 163 0.66 -5.57 -26.49
C GLU A 163 2.14 -5.25 -26.78
N ASN A 164 2.55 -3.98 -26.80
CA ASN A 164 3.94 -3.53 -26.99
C ASN A 164 4.42 -2.63 -25.85
#